data_AF-A0A704V916-F1
#
_entry.id   AF-A0A704V916-F1
#
_cell.length_a   1.000
_cell.length_b   1.000
_cell.length_c   1.000
_cell.angle_alpha   90.00
_cell.angle_beta   90.00
_cell.angle_gamma   90.00
#
_symmetry.space_group_name_H-M   'P 1'
#
loop_
_entity.id
_entity.type
_entity.pdbx_description
1 polymer ?
#
loop_
_entity_poly.entity_id
_entity_poly.type
_entity_poly.pdbx_seq_one_letter_code
_entity_poly.pdbx_strand_id
1 'polypeptide(L)'
;MPITIGSDLLKSVMLSQNTTTQRSFFTLLWEKIKDFFCNTQRTTAHEYIAELCDLTSPPDAQRLLDIFCALYELSSPLCKETFHFHHYKDAEYQYTNLYIKDGSEIPLCIVVRQDHYYYNILGETVICIDTPPETLKTYPDISIKTGTYVCEPLCCLFPERLQISLPGGITFSINLNEIKETLIDMTRNGTLYDWKEQERKAAISARINTGIARAGAPYMDKATKDTIVSKTISATNLKNAIFDETYIQSSITQMAYSCLFKNAILMNMLAEQSCHNLLCLNELTEYVAQQIHNCLFSENLSSLVEIAEIETHHQLLLNHKDDHY
;
A
#
# COMPACT_ATOMS: atom_id res chain seq x y z
N MET A 1 -24.28 9.24 -23.42
CA MET A 1 -24.82 7.86 -23.24
C MET A 1 -23.84 7.13 -22.34
N PRO A 2 -24.26 6.60 -21.18
CA PRO A 2 -23.39 5.83 -20.32
C PRO A 2 -23.18 4.44 -20.95
N ILE A 3 -21.93 3.99 -21.02
CA ILE A 3 -21.59 2.64 -21.45
C ILE A 3 -21.86 1.72 -20.27
N THR A 4 -22.94 0.94 -20.35
CA THR A 4 -23.24 -0.15 -19.43
C THR A 4 -22.36 -1.33 -19.82
N ILE A 5 -21.29 -1.61 -19.07
CA ILE A 5 -20.52 -2.84 -19.21
C ILE A 5 -21.25 -3.91 -18.39
N GLY A 6 -21.68 -4.98 -19.07
CA GLY A 6 -22.49 -6.05 -18.51
C GLY A 6 -21.80 -6.79 -17.36
N SER A 7 -22.61 -7.15 -16.38
CA SER A 7 -22.29 -7.87 -15.14
C SER A 7 -21.75 -9.32 -15.32
N ASP A 8 -21.44 -9.73 -16.54
CA ASP A 8 -21.08 -11.13 -16.86
C ASP A 8 -19.55 -11.40 -16.88
N LEU A 9 -18.72 -10.39 -16.55
CA LEU A 9 -17.25 -10.50 -16.56
C LEU A 9 -16.61 -10.88 -15.21
N LEU A 10 -17.39 -11.07 -14.15
CA LEU A 10 -16.92 -11.47 -12.81
C LEU A 10 -16.80 -13.00 -12.65
N LYS A 11 -16.15 -13.65 -13.62
CA LYS A 11 -15.38 -14.86 -13.34
C LYS A 11 -13.93 -14.44 -13.48
N SER A 12 -13.10 -14.70 -12.47
CA SER A 12 -11.66 -14.41 -12.52
C SER A 12 -11.04 -15.10 -13.75
N VAL A 13 -10.99 -14.38 -14.87
CA VAL A 13 -10.19 -14.77 -16.02
C VAL A 13 -8.77 -14.35 -15.67
N MET A 14 -8.15 -15.11 -14.75
CA MET A 14 -6.71 -15.20 -14.71
C MET A 14 -6.31 -15.81 -16.05
N LEU A 15 -5.92 -14.98 -17.02
CA LEU A 15 -5.31 -15.46 -18.26
C LEU A 15 -4.18 -16.43 -17.86
N SER A 16 -4.13 -17.60 -18.49
CA SER A 16 -3.15 -18.63 -18.15
C SER A 16 -1.75 -18.02 -18.10
N GLN A 17 -1.10 -18.14 -16.93
CA GLN A 17 0.20 -17.57 -16.58
C GLN A 17 1.35 -18.21 -17.39
N ASN A 18 1.35 -18.00 -18.70
CA ASN A 18 2.42 -18.43 -19.58
C ASN A 18 3.31 -17.23 -19.91
N THR A 19 4.63 -17.43 -19.89
CA THR A 19 5.65 -16.44 -20.26
C THR A 19 5.44 -15.85 -21.67
N THR A 20 4.78 -16.59 -22.55
CA THR A 20 4.34 -16.13 -23.88
C THR A 20 3.32 -14.99 -23.79
N THR A 21 2.38 -15.06 -22.85
CA THR A 21 1.35 -14.03 -22.62
C THR A 21 1.95 -12.76 -22.04
N GLN A 22 2.88 -12.90 -21.09
CA GLN A 22 3.65 -11.76 -20.52
C GLN A 22 4.43 -10.99 -21.60
N ARG A 23 5.21 -11.71 -22.42
CA ARG A 23 5.97 -11.10 -23.52
C ARG A 23 5.05 -10.45 -24.55
N SER A 24 3.89 -11.05 -24.81
CA SER A 24 2.89 -10.48 -25.71
C SER A 24 2.37 -9.13 -25.20
N PHE A 25 1.93 -9.04 -23.95
CA PHE A 25 1.45 -7.77 -23.38
C PHE A 25 2.53 -6.69 -23.32
N PHE A 26 3.75 -7.08 -22.92
CA PHE A 26 4.88 -6.17 -22.91
C PHE A 26 5.15 -5.59 -24.31
N THR A 27 5.30 -6.44 -25.32
CA THR A 27 5.59 -5.99 -26.69
C THR A 27 4.45 -5.15 -27.26
N LEU A 28 3.19 -5.53 -27.00
CA LEU A 28 2.02 -4.79 -27.45
C LEU A 28 1.97 -3.37 -26.86
N LEU A 29 2.16 -3.23 -25.55
CA LEU A 29 2.17 -1.93 -24.90
C LEU A 29 3.39 -1.12 -25.33
N TRP A 30 4.59 -1.71 -25.28
CA TRP A 30 5.84 -1.04 -25.59
C TRP A 30 5.83 -0.45 -27.01
N GLU A 31 5.42 -1.22 -28.02
CA GLU A 31 5.41 -0.73 -29.39
C GLU A 31 4.45 0.46 -29.61
N LYS A 32 3.41 0.59 -28.77
CA LYS A 32 2.46 1.70 -28.84
C LYS A 32 2.98 2.98 -28.17
N ILE A 33 3.71 2.85 -27.06
CA ILE A 33 4.09 4.02 -26.24
C ILE A 33 5.60 4.32 -26.24
N LYS A 34 6.46 3.49 -26.86
CA LYS A 34 7.93 3.70 -26.87
C LYS A 34 8.37 5.06 -27.40
N ASP A 35 7.62 5.61 -28.35
CA ASP A 35 7.93 6.90 -28.97
C ASP A 35 7.51 8.09 -28.11
N PHE A 36 6.81 7.85 -27.00
CA PHE A 36 6.50 8.89 -26.02
C PHE A 36 7.73 9.28 -25.21
N PHE A 37 8.73 8.41 -25.14
CA PHE A 37 9.93 8.59 -24.33
C PHE A 37 11.14 8.94 -25.20
N CYS A 38 11.93 9.92 -24.75
CA CYS A 38 13.20 10.22 -25.39
C CYS A 38 14.23 9.12 -25.13
N ASN A 39 15.28 9.03 -25.95
CA ASN A 39 16.25 7.92 -25.90
C ASN A 39 16.90 7.70 -24.52
N THR A 40 17.11 8.76 -23.73
CA THR A 40 17.71 8.66 -22.38
C THR A 40 16.73 8.12 -21.33
N GLN A 41 15.42 8.30 -21.54
CA GLN A 41 14.37 7.88 -20.62
C GLN A 41 13.75 6.52 -20.99
N ARG A 42 13.93 6.07 -22.24
CA ARG A 42 13.39 4.80 -22.76
C ARG A 42 13.75 3.60 -21.91
N THR A 43 14.99 3.50 -21.43
CA THR A 43 15.42 2.35 -20.61
C THR A 43 14.63 2.28 -19.30
N THR A 44 14.45 3.41 -18.62
CA THR A 44 13.67 3.46 -17.37
C THR A 44 12.19 3.21 -17.61
N ALA A 45 11.62 3.76 -18.69
CA ALA A 45 10.22 3.48 -19.06
C ALA A 45 10.01 1.99 -19.38
N HIS A 46 10.97 1.36 -20.06
CA HIS A 46 10.97 -0.06 -20.35
C HIS A 46 10.95 -0.91 -19.07
N GLU A 47 11.71 -0.54 -18.04
CA GLU A 47 11.70 -1.24 -16.74
C GLU A 47 10.32 -1.17 -16.06
N TYR A 48 9.69 0.00 -16.04
CA TYR A 48 8.34 0.15 -15.49
C TYR A 48 7.27 -0.66 -16.25
N ILE A 49 7.37 -0.73 -17.58
CA ILE A 49 6.46 -1.54 -18.40
C ILE A 49 6.73 -3.03 -18.21
N ALA A 50 7.98 -3.42 -17.99
CA ALA A 50 8.34 -4.80 -17.66
C ALA A 50 7.74 -5.21 -16.32
N GLU A 51 7.83 -4.35 -15.31
CA GLU A 51 7.19 -4.56 -14.00
C GLU A 51 5.66 -4.66 -14.12
N LEU A 52 5.03 -3.76 -14.88
CA LEU A 52 3.58 -3.80 -15.16
C LEU A 52 3.13 -5.11 -15.82
N CYS A 53 3.99 -5.73 -16.63
CA CYS A 53 3.68 -6.96 -17.35
C CYS A 53 4.18 -8.23 -16.63
N ASP A 54 4.76 -8.12 -15.43
CA ASP A 54 5.18 -9.27 -14.64
C ASP A 54 3.98 -9.91 -13.92
N LEU A 55 3.34 -10.85 -14.60
CA LEU A 55 2.22 -11.62 -14.05
C LEU A 55 2.60 -12.57 -12.90
N THR A 56 3.90 -12.79 -12.62
CA THR A 56 4.32 -13.62 -11.47
C THR A 56 4.34 -12.84 -10.17
N SER A 57 4.55 -11.53 -10.24
CA SER A 57 4.55 -10.61 -9.11
C SER A 57 3.84 -9.31 -9.51
N PRO A 58 2.50 -9.36 -9.71
CA PRO A 58 1.78 -8.22 -10.25
C PRO A 58 1.80 -7.03 -9.30
N PRO A 59 1.90 -5.78 -9.82
CA PRO A 59 1.85 -4.59 -8.98
C PRO A 59 0.55 -4.47 -8.19
N ASP A 60 0.65 -3.94 -6.97
CA ASP A 60 -0.52 -3.51 -6.21
C ASP A 60 -1.11 -2.21 -6.75
N ALA A 61 -2.30 -1.82 -6.27
CA ALA A 61 -2.98 -0.63 -6.76
C ALA A 61 -2.15 0.66 -6.61
N GLN A 62 -1.40 0.82 -5.52
CA GLN A 62 -0.56 1.99 -5.30
C GLN A 62 0.62 1.98 -6.28
N ARG A 63 1.26 0.82 -6.47
CA ARG A 63 2.37 0.67 -7.40
C ARG A 63 1.94 0.90 -8.85
N LEU A 64 0.72 0.51 -9.22
CA LEU A 64 0.13 0.85 -10.53
C LEU A 64 0.01 2.36 -10.72
N LEU A 65 -0.42 3.11 -9.70
CA LEU A 65 -0.44 4.58 -9.74
C LEU A 65 0.98 5.14 -9.90
N ASP A 66 1.95 4.64 -9.14
CA ASP A 66 3.34 5.10 -9.22
C ASP A 66 3.94 4.87 -10.60
N ILE A 67 3.71 3.68 -11.18
CA ILE A 67 4.14 3.35 -12.54
C ILE A 67 3.50 4.31 -13.53
N PHE A 68 2.20 4.56 -13.44
CA PHE A 68 1.51 5.50 -14.32
C PHE A 68 2.10 6.92 -14.23
N CYS A 69 2.31 7.42 -13.01
CA CYS A 69 2.93 8.73 -12.77
C CYS A 69 4.38 8.80 -13.25
N ALA A 70 5.16 7.73 -13.06
CA ALA A 70 6.53 7.67 -13.55
C ALA A 70 6.60 7.67 -15.08
N LEU A 71 5.71 6.93 -15.76
CA LEU A 71 5.60 6.97 -17.21
C LEU A 71 5.17 8.36 -17.70
N TYR A 72 4.24 9.02 -17.00
CA TYR A 72 3.88 10.41 -17.30
C TYR A 72 5.09 11.34 -17.21
N GLU A 73 5.89 11.27 -16.15
CA GLU A 73 7.06 12.14 -15.99
C GLU A 73 8.19 11.86 -16.98
N LEU A 74 8.36 10.60 -17.37
CA LEU A 74 9.33 10.22 -18.41
C LEU A 74 8.85 10.57 -19.82
N SER A 75 7.56 10.86 -20.03
CA SER A 75 7.04 11.15 -21.35
C SER A 75 7.47 12.54 -21.83
N SER A 76 7.64 12.67 -23.15
CA SER A 76 7.94 13.94 -23.79
C SER A 76 6.80 14.94 -23.53
N PRO A 77 7.08 16.26 -23.48
CA PRO A 77 6.05 17.26 -23.22
C PRO A 77 4.84 17.18 -24.15
N LEU A 78 5.03 16.78 -25.41
CA LEU A 78 3.96 16.61 -26.39
C LEU A 78 3.10 15.37 -26.12
N CYS A 79 3.63 14.36 -25.44
CA CYS A 79 2.90 13.14 -25.13
C CYS A 79 2.19 13.20 -23.78
N LYS A 80 2.52 14.16 -22.90
CA LYS A 80 1.87 14.30 -21.59
C LYS A 80 0.35 14.47 -21.68
N GLU A 81 -0.17 15.09 -22.76
CA GLU A 81 -1.61 15.23 -23.00
C GLU A 81 -2.36 13.92 -23.28
N THR A 82 -1.63 12.84 -23.60
CA THR A 82 -2.19 11.49 -23.80
C THR A 82 -2.47 10.77 -22.48
N PHE A 83 -1.90 11.23 -21.38
CA PHE A 83 -2.13 10.67 -20.05
C PHE A 83 -3.35 11.35 -19.43
N HIS A 84 -4.35 10.54 -19.12
CA HIS A 84 -5.60 11.00 -18.58
C HIS A 84 -5.85 10.44 -17.19
N PHE A 85 -6.29 11.34 -16.33
CA PHE A 85 -6.66 11.06 -14.96
C PHE A 85 -8.13 11.38 -14.77
N HIS A 86 -8.95 10.36 -14.46
CA HIS A 86 -10.37 10.54 -14.20
C HIS A 86 -10.74 9.99 -12.83
N HIS A 87 -11.18 10.88 -11.94
CA HIS A 87 -11.81 10.54 -10.69
C HIS A 87 -13.32 10.65 -10.81
N TYR A 88 -14.04 9.57 -10.47
CA TYR A 88 -15.49 9.58 -10.38
C TYR A 88 -15.89 9.40 -8.92
N LYS A 89 -16.82 10.23 -8.47
CA LYS A 89 -17.39 10.18 -7.13
C LYS A 89 -18.86 10.55 -7.20
N ASP A 90 -19.71 9.59 -6.92
CA ASP A 90 -21.13 9.82 -6.63
C ASP A 90 -21.50 9.24 -5.25
N ALA A 91 -22.80 9.14 -4.96
CA ALA A 91 -23.28 8.63 -3.67
C ALA A 91 -23.07 7.11 -3.48
N GLU A 92 -22.91 6.34 -4.57
CA GLU A 92 -22.91 4.87 -4.58
C GLU A 92 -21.55 4.28 -5.04
N TYR A 93 -20.81 5.00 -5.87
CA TYR A 93 -19.59 4.59 -6.53
C TYR A 93 -18.53 5.68 -6.43
N GLN A 94 -17.34 5.29 -6.01
CA GLN A 94 -16.16 6.13 -6.09
C GLN A 94 -15.02 5.32 -6.68
N TYR A 95 -14.40 5.86 -7.74
CA TYR A 95 -13.36 5.16 -8.46
C TYR A 95 -12.38 6.08 -9.18
N THR A 96 -11.22 5.52 -9.50
CA THR A 96 -10.18 6.17 -10.28
C THR A 96 -9.90 5.38 -11.54
N ASN A 97 -9.86 6.07 -12.67
CA ASN A 97 -9.35 5.55 -13.92
C ASN A 97 -8.10 6.34 -14.32
N LEU A 98 -7.01 5.62 -14.58
CA LEU A 98 -5.77 6.14 -15.16
C LEU A 98 -5.66 5.53 -16.55
N TYR A 99 -5.52 6.32 -17.60
CA TYR A 99 -5.35 5.74 -18.93
C TYR A 99 -4.49 6.58 -19.85
N ILE A 100 -3.78 5.88 -20.73
CA ILE A 100 -3.01 6.47 -21.83
C ILE A 100 -3.89 6.34 -23.07
N LYS A 101 -4.07 7.44 -23.81
CA LYS A 101 -4.87 7.48 -25.04
C LYS A 101 -4.02 7.93 -26.22
N ASP A 102 -3.95 7.08 -27.25
CA ASP A 102 -3.29 7.41 -28.50
C ASP A 102 -4.32 7.39 -29.65
N GLY A 103 -4.75 8.57 -30.07
CA GLY A 103 -5.86 8.71 -31.03
C GLY A 103 -7.16 8.09 -30.50
N SER A 104 -7.65 7.04 -31.18
CA SER A 104 -8.85 6.29 -30.76
C SER A 104 -8.55 5.09 -29.86
N GLU A 105 -7.28 4.72 -29.72
CA GLU A 105 -6.86 3.57 -28.94
C GLU A 105 -6.56 3.95 -27.49
N ILE A 106 -6.69 2.98 -26.59
CA ILE A 106 -6.33 3.10 -25.18
C ILE A 106 -5.26 2.03 -24.89
N PRO A 107 -3.97 2.33 -25.13
CA PRO A 107 -2.89 1.38 -24.89
C PRO A 107 -2.86 0.82 -23.48
N LEU A 108 -3.14 1.64 -22.47
CA LEU A 108 -3.18 1.26 -21.06
C LEU A 108 -4.39 1.90 -20.38
N CYS A 109 -5.15 1.10 -19.64
CA CYS A 109 -6.20 1.59 -18.75
C CYS A 109 -6.11 0.86 -17.41
N ILE A 110 -5.83 1.60 -16.33
CA ILE A 110 -5.84 1.12 -14.96
C ILE A 110 -7.10 1.63 -14.30
N VAL A 111 -7.79 0.75 -13.60
CA VAL A 111 -9.02 1.05 -12.88
C VAL A 111 -8.88 0.60 -11.45
N VAL A 112 -9.04 1.54 -10.53
CA VAL A 112 -9.02 1.31 -9.09
C VAL A 112 -10.42 1.54 -8.54
N ARG A 113 -11.03 0.48 -8.01
CA ARG A 113 -12.28 0.51 -7.26
C ARG A 113 -12.00 0.25 -5.79
N GLN A 114 -13.04 0.37 -4.95
CA GLN A 114 -12.95 0.07 -3.52
C GLN A 114 -12.64 -1.42 -3.26
N ASP A 115 -13.10 -2.32 -4.12
CA ASP A 115 -13.12 -3.77 -3.90
C ASP A 115 -12.33 -4.60 -4.88
N HIS A 116 -11.82 -3.98 -5.92
CA HIS A 116 -10.90 -4.60 -6.84
C HIS A 116 -10.15 -3.51 -7.58
N TYR A 117 -9.06 -3.90 -8.22
CA TYR A 117 -8.43 -3.11 -9.26
C TYR A 117 -8.11 -4.00 -10.43
N TYR A 118 -8.10 -3.42 -11.62
CA TYR A 118 -7.73 -4.12 -12.83
C TYR A 118 -6.99 -3.19 -13.76
N TYR A 119 -6.28 -3.77 -14.72
CA TYR A 119 -5.73 -3.00 -15.82
C TYR A 119 -5.82 -3.75 -17.13
N ASN A 120 -6.02 -2.97 -18.18
CA ASN A 120 -6.17 -3.43 -19.54
C ASN A 120 -5.02 -2.92 -20.39
N ILE A 121 -4.51 -3.76 -21.28
CA ILE A 121 -3.58 -3.38 -22.35
C ILE A 121 -4.28 -3.58 -23.68
N LEU A 122 -4.43 -2.51 -24.45
CA LEU A 122 -5.16 -2.49 -25.73
C LEU A 122 -6.57 -3.13 -25.66
N GLY A 123 -7.30 -2.86 -24.57
CA GLY A 123 -8.66 -3.35 -24.36
C GLY A 123 -8.76 -4.76 -23.77
N GLU A 124 -7.66 -5.51 -23.68
CA GLU A 124 -7.61 -6.83 -23.04
C GLU A 124 -7.28 -6.71 -21.56
N THR A 125 -8.09 -7.31 -20.68
CA THR A 125 -7.82 -7.33 -19.24
C THR A 125 -6.63 -8.23 -18.94
N VAL A 126 -5.56 -7.63 -18.42
CA VAL A 126 -4.32 -8.32 -18.08
C VAL A 126 -4.48 -9.01 -16.73
N ILE A 127 -4.95 -8.24 -15.74
CA ILE A 127 -5.18 -8.68 -14.36
C ILE A 127 -6.41 -7.98 -13.81
N CYS A 128 -7.17 -8.71 -13.01
CA CYS A 128 -8.18 -8.20 -12.08
C CYS A 128 -7.91 -8.83 -10.70
N ILE A 129 -7.68 -7.99 -9.69
CA ILE A 129 -7.39 -8.41 -8.32
C ILE A 129 -8.45 -7.86 -7.38
N ASP A 130 -9.16 -8.76 -6.73
CA ASP A 130 -10.10 -8.43 -5.66
C ASP A 130 -9.33 -8.05 -4.39
N THR A 131 -9.83 -7.04 -3.69
CA THR A 131 -9.33 -6.58 -2.39
C THR A 131 -10.37 -6.93 -1.32
N PRO A 132 -10.44 -8.20 -0.87
CA PRO A 132 -11.40 -8.59 0.14
C PRO A 132 -11.12 -7.86 1.47
N PRO A 133 -12.16 -7.63 2.30
CA PRO A 133 -11.95 -7.16 3.67
C PRO A 133 -11.01 -8.08 4.44
N GLU A 134 -10.15 -7.49 5.27
CA GLU A 134 -9.31 -8.23 6.22
C GLU A 134 -10.08 -8.47 7.52
N THR A 135 -9.71 -9.50 8.27
CA THR A 135 -10.26 -9.74 9.61
C THR A 135 -9.28 -9.28 10.68
N LEU A 136 -9.76 -8.74 11.79
CA LEU A 136 -8.91 -8.44 12.94
C LEU A 136 -8.26 -9.74 13.47
N LYS A 137 -7.00 -9.65 13.91
CA LYS A 137 -6.21 -10.82 14.34
C LYS A 137 -6.80 -11.41 15.62
N THR A 138 -7.13 -10.56 16.58
CA THR A 138 -7.73 -11.00 17.86
C THR A 138 -9.23 -11.28 17.72
N TYR A 139 -9.92 -10.65 16.77
CA TYR A 139 -11.37 -10.73 16.59
C TYR A 139 -11.75 -11.07 15.13
N PRO A 140 -11.63 -12.34 14.72
CA PRO A 140 -11.79 -12.74 13.32
C PRO A 140 -13.19 -12.53 12.73
N ASP A 141 -14.18 -12.29 13.59
CA ASP A 141 -15.57 -12.01 13.26
C ASP A 141 -15.82 -10.53 12.91
N ILE A 142 -14.83 -9.67 13.15
CA ILE A 142 -14.82 -8.27 12.72
C ILE A 142 -14.00 -8.16 11.43
N SER A 143 -14.65 -7.65 10.38
CA SER A 143 -13.99 -7.34 9.11
C SER A 143 -13.69 -5.85 8.97
N ILE A 144 -12.55 -5.53 8.39
CA ILE A 144 -12.03 -4.17 8.22
C ILE A 144 -11.58 -3.96 6.78
N LYS A 145 -11.77 -2.75 6.28
CA LYS A 145 -11.32 -2.37 4.94
C LYS A 145 -11.17 -0.87 4.78
N THR A 146 -10.09 -0.42 4.15
CA THR A 146 -9.95 0.98 3.74
C THR A 146 -10.60 1.25 2.38
N GLY A 147 -11.28 2.38 2.25
CA GLY A 147 -11.64 2.97 0.97
C GLY A 147 -10.54 3.92 0.52
N THR A 148 -9.77 3.51 -0.48
CA THR A 148 -8.63 4.28 -1.00
C THR A 148 -9.03 5.08 -2.25
N TYR A 149 -8.55 6.32 -2.32
CA TYR A 149 -8.85 7.23 -3.41
C TYR A 149 -7.65 8.08 -3.75
N VAL A 150 -7.59 8.56 -4.99
CA VAL A 150 -6.47 9.41 -5.37
C VAL A 150 -6.52 10.72 -4.63
N CYS A 151 -5.41 11.05 -4.00
CA CYS A 151 -5.13 12.33 -3.41
C CYS A 151 -4.03 13.00 -4.23
N GLU A 152 -4.41 13.89 -5.14
CA GLU A 152 -3.46 14.61 -6.01
C GLU A 152 -2.37 15.35 -5.23
N PRO A 153 -2.67 16.10 -4.14
CA PRO A 153 -1.60 16.81 -3.41
C PRO A 153 -0.56 15.87 -2.78
N LEU A 154 -0.97 14.66 -2.40
CA LEU A 154 -0.09 13.65 -1.80
C LEU A 154 0.50 12.67 -2.82
N CYS A 155 0.07 12.76 -4.09
CA CYS A 155 0.42 11.87 -5.19
C CYS A 155 0.24 10.37 -4.85
N CYS A 156 -0.85 9.98 -4.19
CA CYS A 156 -1.09 8.59 -3.76
C CYS A 156 -2.57 8.18 -3.74
N LEU A 157 -2.85 6.88 -3.62
CA LEU A 157 -4.15 6.30 -3.30
C LEU A 157 -4.38 6.33 -1.78
N PHE A 158 -4.79 7.48 -1.27
CA PHE A 158 -4.96 7.69 0.17
C PHE A 158 -6.20 6.98 0.75
N PRO A 159 -6.08 6.27 1.89
CA PRO A 159 -7.24 5.70 2.58
C PRO A 159 -8.07 6.80 3.26
N GLU A 160 -9.21 7.20 2.68
CA GLU A 160 -10.05 8.26 3.25
C GLU A 160 -11.06 7.75 4.28
N ARG A 161 -11.37 6.45 4.27
CA ARG A 161 -12.36 5.84 5.16
C ARG A 161 -11.91 4.46 5.60
N LEU A 162 -12.18 4.14 6.86
CA LEU A 162 -12.10 2.79 7.41
C LEU A 162 -13.51 2.24 7.58
N GLN A 163 -13.86 1.22 6.82
CA GLN A 163 -15.10 0.47 6.98
C GLN A 163 -14.88 -0.67 7.96
N ILE A 164 -15.78 -0.82 8.91
CA ILE A 164 -15.77 -1.89 9.92
C ILE A 164 -17.12 -2.60 9.81
N SER A 165 -17.10 -3.90 9.57
CA SER A 165 -18.31 -4.74 9.62
C SER A 165 -18.24 -5.72 10.76
N LEU A 166 -19.27 -5.69 11.59
CA LEU A 166 -19.46 -6.53 12.76
C LEU A 166 -20.33 -7.74 12.43
N PRO A 167 -20.35 -8.76 13.30
CA PRO A 167 -21.30 -9.86 13.21
C PRO A 167 -22.75 -9.35 13.13
N GLY A 168 -23.57 -10.01 12.32
CA GLY A 168 -24.98 -9.63 12.12
C GLY A 168 -25.20 -8.57 11.04
N GLY A 169 -24.18 -8.24 10.23
CA GLY A 169 -24.32 -7.38 9.06
C GLY A 169 -24.35 -5.88 9.39
N ILE A 170 -23.95 -5.49 10.60
CA ILE A 170 -23.81 -4.09 10.98
C ILE A 170 -22.48 -3.59 10.40
N THR A 171 -22.56 -2.57 9.56
CA THR A 171 -21.39 -1.93 8.97
C THR A 171 -21.43 -0.44 9.20
N PHE A 172 -20.30 0.12 9.62
CA PHE A 172 -20.14 1.57 9.76
C PHE A 172 -18.76 1.99 9.24
N SER A 173 -18.62 3.27 8.95
CA SER A 173 -17.39 3.83 8.37
C SER A 173 -16.87 4.98 9.22
N ILE A 174 -15.57 4.98 9.46
CA ILE A 174 -14.82 6.04 10.12
C ILE A 174 -14.12 6.87 9.06
N ASN A 175 -14.26 8.18 9.14
CA ASN A 175 -13.60 9.11 8.22
C ASN A 175 -12.15 9.36 8.67
N LEU A 176 -11.19 9.22 7.76
CA LEU A 176 -9.76 9.42 7.98
C LEU A 176 -9.24 10.76 7.41
N ASN A 177 -10.13 11.64 6.93
CA ASN A 177 -9.79 12.92 6.31
C ASN A 177 -8.95 13.83 7.21
N GLU A 178 -9.09 13.76 8.54
CA GLU A 178 -8.25 14.58 9.44
C GLU A 178 -6.76 14.32 9.22
N ILE A 179 -6.40 13.05 8.99
CA ILE A 179 -5.02 12.65 8.70
C ILE A 179 -4.61 13.16 7.32
N LYS A 180 -5.49 12.98 6.32
CA LYS A 180 -5.27 13.46 4.95
C LYS A 180 -5.00 14.96 4.91
N GLU A 181 -5.87 15.76 5.51
CA GLU A 181 -5.75 17.23 5.50
C GLU A 181 -4.48 17.67 6.24
N THR A 182 -4.11 17.01 7.35
CA THR A 182 -2.84 17.27 8.04
C THR A 182 -1.65 17.11 7.10
N LEU A 183 -1.60 16.02 6.33
CA LEU A 183 -0.53 15.76 5.36
C LEU A 183 -0.57 16.73 4.17
N ILE A 184 -1.76 17.09 3.68
CA ILE A 184 -1.93 18.10 2.63
C ILE A 184 -1.39 19.46 3.10
N ASP A 185 -1.66 19.85 4.34
CA ASP A 185 -1.15 21.10 4.90
C ASP A 185 0.37 21.08 5.04
N MET A 186 0.97 19.94 5.38
CA MET A 186 2.43 19.76 5.34
C MET A 186 2.99 19.89 3.93
N THR A 187 2.25 19.44 2.92
CA THR A 187 2.61 19.61 1.50
C THR A 187 2.62 21.09 1.14
N ARG A 188 1.56 21.82 1.49
CA ARG A 188 1.41 23.26 1.23
C ARG A 188 2.48 24.10 1.92
N ASN A 189 2.89 23.69 3.13
CA ASN A 189 3.91 24.35 3.92
C ASN A 189 5.34 23.92 3.55
N GLY A 190 5.51 23.00 2.61
CA GLY A 190 6.83 22.52 2.15
C GLY A 190 7.57 21.61 3.14
N THR A 191 6.91 21.12 4.19
CA THR A 191 7.53 20.30 5.24
C THR A 191 7.31 18.79 5.06
N LEU A 192 6.46 18.38 4.12
CA LEU A 192 6.13 16.97 3.89
C LEU A 192 7.35 16.12 3.54
N TYR A 193 8.27 16.65 2.72
CA TYR A 193 9.44 15.89 2.25
C TYR A 193 10.36 15.48 3.42
N ASP A 194 10.77 16.45 4.23
CA ASP A 194 11.63 16.20 5.40
C ASP A 194 10.93 15.30 6.42
N TRP A 195 9.61 15.49 6.60
CA TRP A 195 8.82 14.63 7.46
C TRP A 195 8.75 13.19 6.93
N LYS A 196 8.57 12.97 5.61
CA LYS A 196 8.54 11.63 5.01
C LYS A 196 9.83 10.85 5.27
N GLU A 197 10.98 11.50 5.18
CA GLU A 197 12.27 10.87 5.47
C GLU A 197 12.36 10.41 6.94
N GLN A 198 11.94 11.27 7.88
CA GLN A 198 11.93 10.93 9.31
C GLN A 198 10.87 9.87 9.63
N GLU A 199 9.69 9.98 9.04
CA GLU A 199 8.57 9.08 9.28
C GLU A 199 8.87 7.67 8.78
N ARG A 200 9.45 7.54 7.58
CA ARG A 200 9.85 6.24 7.04
C ARG A 200 10.84 5.53 7.98
N LYS A 201 11.86 6.27 8.44
CA LYS A 201 12.84 5.78 9.41
C LYS A 201 12.17 5.36 10.73
N ALA A 202 11.26 6.18 11.26
CA ALA A 202 10.54 5.90 12.49
C ALA A 202 9.62 4.67 12.37
N ALA A 203 8.87 4.54 11.27
CA ALA A 203 7.95 3.43 11.02
C ALA A 203 8.67 2.08 10.92
N ILE A 204 9.76 2.01 10.15
CA ILE A 204 10.58 0.79 10.03
C ILE A 204 11.18 0.43 11.40
N SER A 205 11.79 1.41 12.06
CA SER A 205 12.47 1.19 13.35
C SER A 205 11.50 0.74 14.44
N ALA A 206 10.34 1.38 14.55
CA ALA A 206 9.30 1.03 15.52
C ALA A 206 8.79 -0.40 15.33
N ARG A 207 8.60 -0.86 14.08
CA ARG A 207 8.14 -2.24 13.81
C ARG A 207 9.20 -3.28 14.15
N ILE A 208 10.47 -3.04 13.83
CA ILE A 208 11.56 -3.94 14.21
C ILE A 208 11.69 -3.99 15.74
N ASN A 209 11.69 -2.84 16.42
CA ASN A 209 11.72 -2.76 17.88
C ASN A 209 10.51 -3.49 18.52
N THR A 210 9.33 -3.41 17.90
CA THR A 210 8.14 -4.14 18.35
C THR A 210 8.34 -5.66 18.25
N GLY A 211 8.93 -6.16 17.17
CA GLY A 211 9.24 -7.59 17.03
C GLY A 211 10.25 -8.09 18.05
N ILE A 212 11.32 -7.33 18.29
CA ILE A 212 12.32 -7.62 19.33
C ILE A 212 11.67 -7.66 20.71
N ALA A 213 10.80 -6.69 21.02
CA ALA A 213 10.10 -6.64 22.30
C ALA A 213 9.14 -7.83 22.48
N ARG A 214 8.45 -8.28 21.42
CA ARG A 214 7.57 -9.46 21.45
C ARG A 214 8.32 -10.76 21.72
N ALA A 215 9.55 -10.88 21.23
CA ALA A 215 10.44 -12.00 21.56
C ALA A 215 10.96 -11.98 23.02
N GLY A 216 10.59 -10.98 23.82
CA GLY A 216 10.98 -10.89 25.23
C GLY A 216 12.43 -10.46 25.48
N ALA A 217 13.10 -9.88 24.47
CA ALA A 217 14.50 -9.45 24.57
C ALA A 217 14.69 -7.94 24.32
N PRO A 218 14.10 -7.05 25.14
CA PRO A 218 14.27 -5.60 24.96
C PRO A 218 15.69 -5.12 25.29
N TYR A 219 16.45 -5.90 26.05
CA TYR A 219 17.83 -5.60 26.42
C TYR A 219 18.77 -6.59 25.75
N MET A 220 19.49 -6.13 24.74
CA MET A 220 20.54 -6.90 24.08
C MET A 220 21.71 -6.00 23.72
N ASP A 221 22.88 -6.59 23.52
CA ASP A 221 24.04 -5.85 23.07
C ASP A 221 23.81 -5.32 21.63
N LYS A 222 24.51 -4.23 21.32
CA LYS A 222 24.35 -3.55 20.03
C LYS A 222 24.68 -4.45 18.83
N ALA A 223 25.66 -5.35 18.93
CA ALA A 223 26.07 -6.18 17.80
C ALA A 223 25.02 -7.22 17.44
N THR A 224 24.40 -7.86 18.45
CA THR A 224 23.29 -8.79 18.22
C THR A 224 22.08 -8.05 17.63
N LYS A 225 21.78 -6.84 18.14
CA LYS A 225 20.69 -6.00 17.59
C LYS A 225 20.93 -5.60 16.14
N ASP A 226 22.13 -5.13 15.81
CA ASP A 226 22.50 -4.74 14.45
C ASP A 226 22.41 -5.95 13.49
N THR A 227 22.73 -7.15 13.96
CA THR A 227 22.57 -8.41 13.21
C THR A 227 21.09 -8.71 12.91
N ILE A 228 20.21 -8.60 13.91
CA ILE A 228 18.76 -8.80 13.74
C ILE A 228 18.19 -7.79 12.75
N VAL A 229 18.53 -6.52 12.92
CA VAL A 229 18.09 -5.43 12.04
C VAL A 229 18.52 -5.69 10.60
N SER A 230 19.80 -6.01 10.38
CA SER A 230 20.34 -6.28 9.05
C SER A 230 19.63 -7.46 8.38
N LYS A 231 19.45 -8.57 9.09
CA LYS A 231 18.76 -9.75 8.57
C LYS A 231 17.28 -9.49 8.29
N THR A 232 16.60 -8.80 9.21
CA THR A 232 15.19 -8.43 9.06
C THR A 232 14.99 -7.57 7.81
N ILE A 233 15.81 -6.53 7.62
CA ILE A 233 15.74 -5.68 6.42
C ILE A 233 16.05 -6.48 5.16
N SER A 234 17.09 -7.33 5.18
CA SER A 234 17.49 -8.15 4.04
C SER A 234 16.45 -9.19 3.60
N ALA A 235 15.57 -9.60 4.52
CA ALA A 235 14.46 -10.50 4.25
C ALA A 235 13.24 -9.79 3.62
N THR A 236 13.31 -8.47 3.44
CA THR A 236 12.27 -7.64 2.81
C THR A 236 12.79 -6.95 1.56
N ASN A 237 11.88 -6.34 0.80
CA ASN A 237 12.23 -5.55 -0.39
C ASN A 237 12.54 -4.07 -0.09
N LEU A 238 12.77 -3.72 1.19
CA LEU A 238 13.00 -2.35 1.61
C LEU A 238 14.40 -1.87 1.20
N LYS A 239 14.45 -0.95 0.23
CA LYS A 239 15.70 -0.37 -0.26
C LYS A 239 16.14 0.78 0.64
N ASN A 240 17.43 0.87 0.95
CA ASN A 240 18.00 1.96 1.76
C ASN A 240 17.23 2.21 3.07
N ALA A 241 16.81 1.14 3.75
CA ALA A 241 16.15 1.26 5.04
C ALA A 241 17.15 1.74 6.09
N ILE A 242 16.78 2.76 6.86
CA ILE A 242 17.57 3.29 7.95
C ILE A 242 16.89 2.87 9.25
N PHE A 243 17.68 2.32 10.17
CA PHE A 243 17.24 1.94 11.50
C PHE A 243 17.80 2.87 12.56
N ASP A 244 16.98 3.19 13.55
CA ASP A 244 17.38 3.92 14.75
C ASP A 244 16.57 3.44 15.94
N GLU A 245 17.28 2.91 16.91
CA GLU A 245 16.69 2.26 18.07
C GLU A 245 15.84 3.16 18.95
N THR A 246 16.00 4.49 18.85
CA THR A 246 15.25 5.44 19.67
C THR A 246 13.79 5.59 19.24
N TYR A 247 13.44 5.17 18.02
CA TYR A 247 12.06 5.22 17.56
C TYR A 247 11.27 4.00 18.01
N ILE A 248 10.31 4.24 18.90
CA ILE A 248 9.40 3.23 19.44
C ILE A 248 8.01 3.32 18.75
N GLN A 249 7.69 4.46 18.15
CA GLN A 249 6.41 4.69 17.47
C GLN A 249 6.59 5.66 16.29
N SER A 250 5.78 5.48 15.25
CA SER A 250 5.69 6.36 14.08
C SER A 250 4.66 7.48 14.29
N SER A 251 4.81 8.63 13.63
CA SER A 251 3.82 9.71 13.75
C SER A 251 2.51 9.39 13.03
N ILE A 252 2.54 8.60 11.95
CA ILE A 252 1.34 8.06 11.29
C ILE A 252 0.55 7.18 12.27
N THR A 253 1.21 6.32 13.05
CA THR A 253 0.54 5.52 14.10
C THR A 253 -0.17 6.43 15.09
N GLN A 254 0.46 7.52 15.51
CA GLN A 254 -0.16 8.48 16.43
C GLN A 254 -1.35 9.24 15.81
N MET A 255 -1.24 9.63 14.53
CA MET A 255 -2.34 10.25 13.79
C MET A 255 -3.52 9.30 13.64
N ALA A 256 -3.27 8.05 13.28
CA ALA A 256 -4.28 6.99 13.17
C ALA A 256 -4.99 6.77 14.52
N TYR A 257 -4.22 6.58 15.60
CA TYR A 257 -4.77 6.41 16.95
C TYR A 257 -5.67 7.59 17.33
N SER A 258 -5.18 8.81 17.15
CA SER A 258 -5.90 10.03 17.52
C SER A 258 -7.19 10.19 16.73
N CYS A 259 -7.17 9.87 15.43
CA CYS A 259 -8.34 9.93 14.56
C CYS A 259 -9.41 8.89 14.98
N LEU A 260 -9.00 7.64 15.23
CA LEU A 260 -9.91 6.57 15.66
C LEU A 260 -10.48 6.85 17.07
N PHE A 261 -9.64 7.30 17.99
CA PHE A 261 -10.03 7.59 19.38
C PHE A 261 -11.07 8.72 19.49
N LYS A 262 -11.06 9.69 18.57
CA LYS A 262 -12.07 10.77 18.52
C LYS A 262 -13.42 10.31 17.97
N ASN A 263 -13.51 9.13 17.35
CA ASN A 263 -14.74 8.66 16.75
C ASN A 263 -15.73 8.16 17.82
N ALA A 264 -16.78 8.94 18.08
CA ALA A 264 -17.75 8.63 19.12
C ALA A 264 -18.47 7.29 18.91
N ILE A 265 -18.75 6.90 17.65
CA ILE A 265 -19.42 5.64 17.34
C ILE A 265 -18.51 4.47 17.76
N LEU A 266 -17.25 4.48 17.30
CA LEU A 266 -16.25 3.48 17.67
C LEU A 266 -16.07 3.41 19.19
N MET A 267 -15.86 4.55 19.84
CA MET A 267 -15.59 4.58 21.29
C MET A 267 -16.80 4.10 22.11
N ASN A 268 -18.03 4.43 21.70
CA ASN A 268 -19.23 3.91 22.36
C ASN A 268 -19.33 2.39 22.21
N MET A 269 -19.06 1.84 21.02
CA MET A 269 -19.07 0.38 20.81
C MET A 269 -17.98 -0.34 21.61
N LEU A 270 -16.79 0.25 21.69
CA LEU A 270 -15.70 -0.29 22.51
C LEU A 270 -16.02 -0.24 24.02
N ALA A 271 -16.87 0.69 24.46
CA ALA A 271 -17.27 0.83 25.86
C ALA A 271 -18.46 -0.08 26.25
N GLU A 272 -19.39 -0.32 25.33
CA GLU A 272 -20.59 -1.13 25.59
C GLU A 272 -20.31 -2.65 25.57
N GLN A 273 -19.29 -3.11 24.85
CA GLN A 273 -18.91 -4.52 24.81
C GLN A 273 -17.82 -4.85 25.82
N SER A 274 -18.15 -5.67 26.83
CA SER A 274 -17.23 -6.08 27.91
C SER A 274 -16.01 -6.92 27.49
N CYS A 275 -15.75 -7.12 26.20
CA CYS A 275 -14.73 -8.03 25.69
C CYS A 275 -13.76 -7.43 24.65
N HIS A 276 -13.95 -6.19 24.17
CA HIS A 276 -13.29 -5.68 22.95
C HIS A 276 -12.47 -4.40 23.13
N ASN A 277 -11.88 -4.19 24.32
CA ASN A 277 -11.05 -3.06 24.79
C ASN A 277 -9.96 -2.52 23.83
N LEU A 278 -9.10 -1.62 24.35
CA LEU A 278 -7.86 -1.05 23.77
C LEU A 278 -7.11 -1.91 22.74
N LEU A 279 -7.12 -3.24 22.86
CA LEU A 279 -6.58 -4.17 21.87
C LEU A 279 -7.20 -4.00 20.47
N CYS A 280 -8.53 -3.89 20.37
CA CYS A 280 -9.21 -3.65 19.11
C CYS A 280 -8.81 -2.28 18.51
N LEU A 281 -8.75 -1.24 19.36
CA LEU A 281 -8.28 0.08 18.93
C LEU A 281 -6.83 0.05 18.42
N ASN A 282 -5.95 -0.72 19.08
CA ASN A 282 -4.55 -0.88 18.68
C ASN A 282 -4.43 -1.62 17.34
N GLU A 283 -5.18 -2.69 17.12
CA GLU A 283 -5.18 -3.41 15.83
C GLU A 283 -5.73 -2.54 14.70
N LEU A 284 -6.84 -1.82 14.92
CA LEU A 284 -7.37 -0.86 13.95
C LEU A 284 -6.37 0.26 13.66
N THR A 285 -5.68 0.76 14.69
CA THR A 285 -4.63 1.77 14.56
C THR A 285 -3.47 1.23 13.72
N GLU A 286 -2.98 0.02 14.00
CA GLU A 286 -1.91 -0.62 13.25
C GLU A 286 -2.31 -0.80 11.78
N TYR A 287 -3.52 -1.30 11.54
CA TYR A 287 -4.06 -1.48 10.20
C TYR A 287 -4.10 -0.16 9.42
N VAL A 288 -4.74 0.88 9.98
CA VAL A 288 -4.82 2.20 9.31
C VAL A 288 -3.44 2.79 9.08
N ALA A 289 -2.55 2.72 10.08
CA ALA A 289 -1.20 3.23 9.94
C ALA A 289 -0.42 2.52 8.83
N GLN A 290 -0.59 1.21 8.70
CA GLN A 290 0.02 0.43 7.64
C GLN A 290 -0.52 0.84 6.26
N GLN A 291 -1.83 1.02 6.11
CA GLN A 291 -2.42 1.43 4.83
C GLN A 291 -1.95 2.83 4.41
N ILE A 292 -1.82 3.76 5.35
CA ILE A 292 -1.28 5.11 5.09
C ILE A 292 0.21 5.03 4.76
N HIS A 293 1.01 4.22 5.46
CA HIS A 293 2.43 4.02 5.12
C HIS A 293 2.57 3.46 3.71
N ASN A 294 1.82 2.40 3.40
CA ASN A 294 1.84 1.77 2.07
C ASN A 294 1.53 2.79 0.98
N CYS A 295 0.51 3.66 1.14
CA CYS A 295 0.17 4.62 0.11
C CYS A 295 1.22 5.74 -0.05
N LEU A 296 1.90 6.14 1.03
CA LEU A 296 2.85 7.25 0.99
C LEU A 296 4.26 6.87 0.52
N PHE A 297 4.65 5.62 0.73
CA PHE A 297 6.00 5.11 0.49
C PHE A 297 6.06 3.93 -0.50
N SER A 298 4.93 3.34 -0.85
CA SER A 298 4.85 2.13 -1.70
C SER A 298 5.67 0.97 -1.13
N GLU A 299 5.62 0.84 0.19
CA GLU A 299 6.36 -0.14 0.98
C GLU A 299 5.42 -0.91 1.87
N ASN A 300 5.50 -2.24 1.83
CA ASN A 300 4.74 -3.10 2.73
C ASN A 300 5.59 -3.43 3.96
N LEU A 301 5.16 -2.98 5.14
CA LEU A 301 5.84 -3.24 6.41
C LEU A 301 5.17 -4.36 7.24
N SER A 302 4.10 -4.98 6.75
CA SER A 302 3.25 -5.91 7.53
C SER A 302 4.05 -7.04 8.18
N SER A 303 5.01 -7.62 7.46
CA SER A 303 5.83 -8.76 7.90
C SER A 303 7.00 -8.38 8.82
N LEU A 304 7.38 -7.10 8.93
CA LEU A 304 8.60 -6.71 9.66
C LEU A 304 8.61 -7.15 11.12
N VAL A 305 7.46 -7.04 11.80
CA VAL A 305 7.34 -7.39 13.23
C VAL A 305 7.61 -8.88 13.42
N GLU A 306 7.00 -9.73 12.60
CA GLU A 306 7.12 -11.19 12.70
C GLU A 306 8.53 -11.66 12.32
N ILE A 307 9.11 -11.11 11.25
CA ILE A 307 10.49 -11.44 10.85
C ILE A 307 11.47 -11.04 11.96
N ALA A 308 11.33 -9.83 12.53
CA ALA A 308 12.19 -9.37 13.62
C ALA A 308 12.04 -10.26 14.86
N GLU A 309 10.82 -10.65 15.22
CA GLU A 309 10.56 -11.57 16.33
C GLU A 309 11.22 -12.94 16.13
N ILE A 310 11.09 -13.53 14.94
CA ILE A 310 11.72 -14.81 14.58
C ILE A 310 13.24 -14.71 14.62
N GLU A 311 13.82 -13.67 14.02
CA GLU A 311 15.28 -13.50 14.02
C GLU A 311 15.81 -13.22 15.42
N THR A 312 15.05 -12.52 16.26
CA THR A 312 15.40 -12.31 17.67
C THR A 312 15.48 -13.64 18.42
N HIS A 313 14.46 -14.49 18.32
CA HIS A 313 14.50 -15.83 18.92
C HIS A 313 15.69 -16.65 18.40
N HIS A 314 15.98 -16.58 17.10
CA HIS A 314 17.10 -17.29 16.49
C HIS A 314 18.46 -16.83 17.05
N GLN A 315 18.69 -15.52 17.17
CA GLN A 315 19.93 -14.99 17.74
C GLN A 315 20.10 -15.35 19.22
N LEU A 316 19.03 -15.31 20.01
CA LEU A 316 19.07 -15.71 21.43
C LEU A 316 19.48 -17.19 21.57
N LEU A 317 18.95 -18.07 20.71
CA LEU A 317 19.31 -19.49 20.70
C LEU A 317 20.76 -19.75 20.32
N LEU A 318 21.34 -18.94 19.43
CA LEU A 318 22.76 -19.06 19.04
C LEU A 318 23.66 -18.64 20.21
N ASN A 319 23.38 -17.51 20.85
CA ASN A 319 24.16 -17.02 21.98
C ASN A 319 24.15 -18.00 23.16
N HIS A 320 23.01 -18.68 23.42
CA HIS A 320 22.94 -19.71 24.45
C HIS A 320 23.74 -20.99 24.15
N LYS A 321 24.07 -21.28 22.88
CA LYS A 321 24.92 -22.43 22.52
C LYS A 321 26.40 -22.13 22.72
N ASP A 322 26.81 -20.87 22.60
CA ASP A 322 28.20 -20.45 22.75
C ASP A 322 28.62 -20.32 24.24
N ASP A 323 27.67 -20.11 25.15
CA ASP A 323 27.91 -20.06 26.62
C ASP A 323 28.15 -21.45 27.26
N HIS A 324 28.03 -22.54 26.51
CA HIS A 324 28.20 -23.92 26.99
C HIS A 324 29.51 -24.59 26.58
N TYR A 325 30.50 -23.83 26.09
CA TYR A 325 31.84 -24.31 25.72
C TYR A 325 32.96 -23.78 26.61
#